data_AF-A0A1I7WN10-F1
#
_entry.id   AF-A0A1I7WN10-F1
#
_cell.length_a   1.000
_cell.length_b   1.000
_cell.length_c   1.000
_cell.angle_alpha   90.00
_cell.angle_beta   90.00
_cell.angle_gamma   90.00
#
_symmetry.space_group_name_H-M   'P 1'
#
loop_
_entity.id
_entity.type
_entity.pdbx_description
1 polymer ?
#
loop_
_entity_poly.entity_id
_entity_poly.type
_entity_poly.pdbx_seq_one_letter_code
_entity_poly.pdbx_strand_id
1 'polypeptide(L)'
;MAGRAGRRGLDTTGTVIVLCKGQNLPEQGELQTVMMVSYCYFANSFPNLRVVVTYSMLLNLLRVEQLKVEDMLQRSYVENVSLRERFNKKDKLLQVNYFIILVSILFTMHPISSNVNHLQAQTRLSEMPLFECSVCEPTKIEATSLRDFHEALLDYLRNRRNLWPNISALPVVDKLLNCGRILIVSSARYNLQNQMVILLKESVVGGQKYFQVFVPCNETEWNINDQKKKEEEFINVPAEGKLWLEESNLLEGACKFGPEGVRRSTSGWSMFRMVNELPLSALVAIGKKQLKIDAAEVLNEAKLRELPRFRYGIL
;
A
#
# COMPACT_ATOMS: atom_id res chain seq x y z
N MET A 1 3.86 -20.76 -36.06
CA MET A 1 3.76 -21.01 -37.52
C MET A 1 5.10 -20.82 -38.23
N ALA A 2 5.80 -19.69 -38.04
CA ALA A 2 7.11 -19.40 -38.64
C ALA A 2 8.19 -20.47 -38.41
N GLY A 3 8.23 -21.11 -37.23
CA GLY A 3 9.19 -22.18 -36.90
C GLY A 3 9.05 -23.49 -37.69
N ARG A 4 8.12 -23.57 -38.66
CA ARG A 4 8.03 -24.67 -39.63
C ARG A 4 8.80 -24.40 -40.93
N ALA A 5 9.34 -23.19 -41.12
CA ALA A 5 10.16 -22.86 -42.29
C ALA A 5 11.59 -23.40 -42.12
N GLY A 6 12.03 -24.26 -43.04
CA GLY A 6 13.35 -24.89 -43.06
C GLY A 6 13.29 -26.40 -42.87
N ARG A 7 13.91 -27.15 -43.80
CA ARG A 7 13.97 -28.62 -43.73
C ARG A 7 15.28 -29.06 -43.10
N ARG A 8 15.18 -29.81 -41.99
CA ARG A 8 16.35 -30.30 -41.24
C ARG A 8 17.25 -31.13 -42.14
N GLY A 9 18.52 -30.74 -42.24
CA GLY A 9 19.57 -31.46 -42.98
C GLY A 9 19.69 -31.13 -44.46
N LEU A 10 18.75 -30.35 -45.03
CA LEU A 10 18.78 -29.93 -46.44
C LEU A 10 18.98 -28.42 -46.58
N ASP A 11 18.36 -27.63 -45.70
CA ASP A 11 18.42 -26.18 -45.75
C ASP A 11 19.16 -25.66 -44.49
N THR A 12 20.10 -24.72 -44.66
CA THR A 12 20.87 -24.13 -43.55
C THR A 12 20.11 -23.03 -42.81
N THR A 13 19.18 -22.35 -43.48
CA THR A 13 18.31 -21.31 -42.91
C THR A 13 16.87 -21.45 -43.43
N GLY A 14 15.90 -21.06 -42.60
CA GLY A 14 14.48 -21.04 -42.96
C GLY A 14 14.01 -19.63 -43.30
N THR A 15 13.52 -19.42 -44.52
CA THR A 15 13.00 -18.12 -44.95
C THR A 15 11.51 -17.99 -44.63
N VAL A 16 11.13 -16.91 -43.95
CA VAL A 16 9.73 -16.58 -43.63
C VAL A 16 9.40 -15.21 -44.22
N ILE A 17 8.33 -15.13 -45.00
CA ILE A 17 7.87 -13.90 -45.65
C ILE A 17 6.53 -13.49 -45.03
N VAL A 18 6.47 -12.26 -44.51
CA VAL A 18 5.24 -11.67 -43.97
C VAL A 18 4.60 -10.80 -45.05
N LEU A 19 3.45 -11.23 -45.58
CA LEU A 19 2.71 -10.44 -46.56
C LEU A 19 1.75 -9.47 -45.86
N CYS A 20 1.95 -8.18 -46.08
CA CYS A 20 1.04 -7.14 -45.61
C CYS A 20 0.02 -6.82 -46.73
N LYS A 21 -1.20 -7.37 -46.63
CA LYS A 21 -2.32 -7.03 -47.52
C LYS A 21 -3.28 -6.09 -46.80
N GLY A 22 -2.99 -4.79 -46.83
CA GLY A 22 -3.80 -3.74 -46.22
C GLY A 22 -3.37 -2.36 -46.72
N GLN A 23 -4.25 -1.36 -46.57
CA GLN A 23 -4.00 0.02 -47.05
C GLN A 23 -3.02 0.79 -46.14
N ASN A 24 -2.84 0.34 -44.89
CA ASN A 24 -1.89 0.89 -43.92
C ASN A 24 -0.87 -0.17 -43.51
N LEU A 25 0.40 0.21 -43.47
CA LEU A 25 1.48 -0.63 -42.96
C LEU A 25 1.32 -0.77 -41.42
N PRO A 26 1.43 -1.98 -40.85
CA PRO A 26 1.32 -2.15 -39.40
C PRO A 26 2.43 -1.40 -38.65
N GLU A 27 2.10 -0.90 -37.47
CA GLU A 27 3.01 -0.12 -36.64
C GLU A 27 4.20 -0.98 -36.16
N GLN A 28 5.38 -0.37 -36.08
CA GLN A 28 6.62 -1.07 -35.71
C GLN A 28 6.51 -1.80 -34.36
N GLY A 29 5.77 -1.24 -33.38
CA GLY A 29 5.55 -1.87 -32.08
C GLY A 29 4.76 -3.18 -32.14
N GLU A 30 3.77 -3.28 -33.03
CA GLU A 30 2.97 -4.49 -33.22
C GLU A 30 3.78 -5.58 -33.93
N LEU A 31 4.53 -5.22 -34.97
CA LEU A 31 5.43 -6.13 -35.68
C LEU A 31 6.53 -6.69 -34.76
N GLN A 32 7.16 -5.83 -33.95
CA GLN A 32 8.16 -6.26 -32.99
C GLN A 32 7.56 -7.18 -31.92
N THR A 33 6.33 -6.92 -31.48
CA THR A 33 5.61 -7.80 -30.56
C THR A 33 5.38 -9.18 -31.19
N VAL A 34 4.91 -9.25 -32.44
CA VAL A 34 4.66 -10.53 -33.13
C VAL A 34 5.96 -11.30 -33.40
N MET A 35 7.08 -10.61 -33.65
CA MET A 35 8.36 -11.23 -34.00
C MET A 35 9.25 -11.57 -32.80
N MET A 36 9.24 -10.77 -31.73
CA MET A 36 10.16 -10.91 -30.58
C MET A 36 9.53 -11.46 -29.31
N VAL A 37 8.20 -11.58 -29.20
CA VAL A 37 7.60 -12.13 -27.96
C VAL A 37 8.15 -13.53 -27.72
N SER A 38 9.00 -13.62 -26.70
CA SER A 38 9.45 -14.87 -26.10
C SER A 38 8.23 -15.75 -25.88
N TYR A 39 8.34 -16.98 -26.40
CA TYR A 39 7.42 -18.09 -26.25
C TYR A 39 6.39 -17.84 -25.16
N CYS A 40 5.12 -17.70 -25.58
CA CYS A 40 3.97 -17.55 -24.71
C CYS A 40 4.21 -18.27 -23.38
N TYR A 41 4.61 -17.52 -22.35
CA TYR A 41 4.78 -18.12 -21.04
C TYR A 41 3.38 -18.60 -20.67
N PHE A 42 3.24 -19.93 -20.63
CA PHE A 42 2.04 -20.64 -20.22
C PHE A 42 1.59 -20.25 -18.80
N ALA A 43 2.40 -19.46 -18.09
CA ALA A 43 2.17 -18.95 -16.75
C ALA A 43 1.20 -17.75 -16.66
N ASN A 44 1.13 -16.86 -17.67
CA ASN A 44 0.44 -15.55 -17.51
C ASN A 44 -0.84 -15.36 -18.34
N SER A 45 -1.17 -16.27 -19.27
CA SER A 45 -2.37 -16.15 -20.13
C SER A 45 -3.63 -16.83 -19.58
N PHE A 46 -3.61 -17.32 -18.34
CA PHE A 46 -4.76 -18.00 -17.74
C PHE A 46 -5.19 -17.40 -16.39
N PRO A 47 -5.62 -16.12 -16.34
CA PRO A 47 -6.37 -15.62 -15.19
C PRO A 47 -7.75 -16.31 -15.05
N ASN A 48 -8.19 -17.07 -16.05
CA ASN A 48 -9.51 -17.74 -16.09
C ASN A 48 -9.46 -19.20 -16.59
N LEU A 49 -8.36 -19.95 -16.40
CA LEU A 49 -8.41 -21.39 -16.65
C LEU A 49 -9.33 -22.02 -15.60
N ARG A 50 -10.55 -22.35 -15.98
CA ARG A 50 -11.53 -23.02 -15.11
C ARG A 50 -11.34 -24.53 -15.24
N VAL A 51 -11.36 -25.24 -14.11
CA VAL A 51 -11.51 -26.69 -14.14
C VAL A 51 -12.93 -26.99 -14.62
N VAL A 52 -13.06 -27.64 -15.77
CA VAL A 52 -14.36 -28.10 -16.26
C VAL A 52 -14.60 -29.48 -15.68
N VAL A 53 -15.44 -29.56 -14.65
CA VAL A 53 -15.93 -30.84 -14.11
C VAL A 53 -17.12 -31.28 -14.96
N THR A 54 -16.96 -32.38 -15.69
CA THR A 54 -18.06 -32.97 -16.45
C THR A 54 -18.84 -33.96 -15.59
N TYR A 55 -20.14 -34.11 -15.88
CA TYR A 55 -21.01 -35.03 -15.15
C TYR A 55 -20.52 -36.49 -15.20
N SER A 56 -19.94 -36.91 -16.33
CA SER A 56 -19.35 -38.25 -16.48
C SER A 56 -18.16 -38.47 -15.56
N MET A 57 -17.31 -37.47 -15.38
CA MET A 57 -16.19 -37.51 -14.47
C MET A 57 -16.65 -37.58 -13.01
N LEU A 58 -17.70 -36.82 -12.64
CA LEU A 58 -18.26 -36.85 -11.30
C LEU A 58 -18.84 -38.22 -10.94
N LEU A 59 -19.62 -38.82 -11.85
CA LEU A 59 -20.17 -40.16 -11.67
C LEU A 59 -19.08 -41.23 -11.57
N ASN A 60 -18.00 -41.10 -12.34
CA ASN A 60 -16.87 -42.01 -12.28
C ASN A 60 -16.09 -41.91 -10.96
N LEU A 61 -15.97 -40.70 -10.40
CA LEU A 61 -15.34 -40.48 -9.09
C LEU A 61 -16.20 -41.02 -7.95
N LEU A 62 -17.52 -40.84 -8.02
CA LEU A 62 -18.45 -41.41 -7.03
C LEU A 62 -18.47 -42.95 -7.02
N ARG A 63 -18.05 -43.59 -8.12
CA ARG A 63 -17.92 -45.05 -8.22
C ARG A 63 -16.65 -45.58 -7.56
N VAL A 64 -15.63 -44.76 -7.38
CA VAL A 64 -14.32 -45.17 -6.84
C VAL A 64 -14.19 -44.67 -5.40
N GLU A 65 -14.23 -45.59 -4.42
CA GLU A 65 -14.23 -45.23 -2.99
C GLU A 65 -12.94 -44.55 -2.49
N GLN A 66 -11.83 -44.71 -3.20
CA GLN A 66 -10.50 -44.25 -2.76
C GLN A 66 -10.17 -42.80 -3.15
N LEU A 67 -10.94 -42.17 -4.03
CA LEU A 67 -10.63 -40.84 -4.57
C LEU A 67 -11.85 -39.91 -4.49
N LYS A 68 -11.77 -38.94 -3.59
CA LYS A 68 -12.78 -37.89 -3.46
C LYS A 68 -12.60 -36.83 -4.55
N VAL A 69 -13.71 -36.18 -4.91
CA VAL A 69 -13.70 -35.12 -5.94
C VAL A 69 -12.86 -33.93 -5.48
N GLU A 70 -12.88 -33.64 -4.18
CA GLU A 70 -12.09 -32.60 -3.52
C GLU A 70 -10.59 -32.85 -3.70
N ASP A 71 -10.13 -34.10 -3.53
CA ASP A 71 -8.71 -34.46 -3.69
C ASP A 71 -8.26 -34.35 -5.16
N MET A 72 -9.18 -34.67 -6.08
CA MET A 72 -8.93 -34.55 -7.52
C MET A 72 -8.81 -33.08 -7.94
N LEU A 73 -9.69 -32.22 -7.41
CA LEU A 73 -9.68 -30.77 -7.65
C LEU A 73 -8.42 -30.11 -7.05
N GLN A 74 -8.03 -30.44 -5.81
CA GLN A 74 -6.81 -29.93 -5.17
C GLN A 74 -5.51 -30.27 -5.94
N ARG A 75 -5.50 -31.41 -6.65
CA ARG A 75 -4.37 -31.84 -7.49
C ARG A 75 -4.45 -31.29 -8.92
N SER A 76 -5.55 -30.63 -9.28
CA SER A 76 -5.71 -30.02 -10.59
C SER A 76 -4.72 -28.86 -10.79
N TYR A 77 -4.21 -28.72 -12.01
CA TYR A 77 -3.23 -27.68 -12.36
C TYR A 77 -3.74 -26.24 -12.16
N VAL A 78 -5.07 -26.07 -12.11
CA VAL A 78 -5.73 -24.78 -11.89
C VAL A 78 -5.72 -24.39 -10.42
N GLU A 79 -6.14 -25.30 -9.55
CA GLU A 79 -6.28 -25.02 -8.11
C GLU A 79 -4.98 -25.19 -7.34
N ASN A 80 -4.04 -25.98 -7.86
CA ASN A 80 -2.77 -26.20 -7.20
C ASN A 80 -1.84 -25.00 -7.41
N VAL A 81 -2.11 -23.93 -6.67
CA VAL A 81 -1.25 -22.72 -6.62
C VAL A 81 0.18 -23.10 -6.23
N SER A 82 0.34 -24.13 -5.40
CA SER A 82 1.63 -24.69 -5.02
C SER A 82 2.41 -25.35 -6.17
N LEU A 83 1.80 -25.76 -7.28
CA LEU A 83 2.52 -26.25 -8.47
C LEU A 83 2.91 -25.09 -9.39
N ARG A 84 2.05 -24.07 -9.52
CA ARG A 84 2.32 -22.87 -10.34
C ARG A 84 3.41 -21.99 -9.75
N GLU A 85 3.38 -21.82 -8.44
CA GLU A 85 4.28 -20.92 -7.71
C GLU A 85 5.28 -21.67 -6.85
N ARG A 86 5.45 -22.99 -7.03
CA ARG A 86 6.28 -23.82 -6.13
C ARG A 86 7.68 -23.26 -5.91
N PHE A 87 8.29 -22.77 -6.99
CA PHE A 87 9.63 -22.20 -6.95
C PHE A 87 9.61 -20.85 -6.22
N ASN A 88 8.75 -19.91 -6.64
CA ASN A 88 8.63 -18.57 -6.03
C ASN A 88 8.18 -18.59 -4.56
N LYS A 89 7.24 -19.46 -4.18
CA LYS A 89 6.75 -19.60 -2.80
C LYS A 89 7.76 -20.27 -1.90
N LYS A 90 8.49 -21.30 -2.36
CA LYS A 90 9.56 -21.89 -1.56
C LYS A 90 10.65 -20.87 -1.29
N ASP A 91 11.05 -20.09 -2.29
CA ASP A 91 12.10 -19.07 -2.10
C ASP A 91 11.62 -17.96 -1.14
N LYS A 92 10.37 -17.49 -1.28
CA LYS A 92 9.78 -16.51 -0.35
C LYS A 92 9.56 -17.06 1.06
N LEU A 93 9.09 -18.30 1.19
CA LEU A 93 8.89 -18.95 2.50
C LEU A 93 10.23 -19.27 3.15
N LEU A 94 11.25 -19.67 2.40
CA LEU A 94 12.60 -19.83 2.93
C LEU A 94 13.17 -18.48 3.35
N GLN A 95 12.94 -17.39 2.60
CA GLN A 95 13.35 -16.04 3.01
C GLN A 95 12.63 -15.58 4.28
N VAL A 96 11.30 -15.76 4.37
CA VAL A 96 10.51 -15.37 5.55
C VAL A 96 10.80 -16.27 6.74
N ASN A 97 10.97 -17.58 6.54
CA ASN A 97 11.29 -18.52 7.61
C ASN A 97 12.75 -18.34 8.05
N TYR A 98 13.69 -18.06 7.14
CA TYR A 98 15.03 -17.60 7.49
C TYR A 98 14.97 -16.28 8.25
N PHE A 99 14.10 -15.34 7.88
CA PHE A 99 13.89 -14.09 8.63
C PHE A 99 13.36 -14.33 10.05
N ILE A 100 12.35 -15.20 10.22
CA ILE A 100 11.77 -15.56 11.52
C ILE A 100 12.75 -16.37 12.37
N ILE A 101 13.43 -17.36 11.79
CA ILE A 101 14.47 -18.18 12.43
C ILE A 101 15.66 -17.31 12.80
N LEU A 102 16.07 -16.35 11.96
CA LEU A 102 17.14 -15.41 12.26
C LEU A 102 16.72 -14.50 13.42
N VAL A 103 15.49 -13.96 13.42
CA VAL A 103 14.94 -13.21 14.57
C VAL A 103 14.87 -14.06 15.85
N SER A 104 14.60 -15.36 15.75
CA SER A 104 14.51 -16.28 16.89
C SER A 104 15.87 -16.78 17.40
N ILE A 105 16.84 -17.03 16.49
CA ILE A 105 18.21 -17.47 16.81
C ILE A 105 19.08 -16.28 17.25
N LEU A 106 18.78 -15.05 16.79
CA LEU A 106 19.40 -13.81 17.29
C LEU A 106 19.22 -13.60 18.80
N PHE A 107 18.25 -14.26 19.43
CA PHE A 107 18.06 -14.24 20.88
C PHE A 107 19.06 -15.14 21.62
N THR A 108 19.82 -16.00 20.92
CA THR A 108 20.70 -16.98 21.58
C THR A 108 22.17 -16.98 21.18
N MET A 109 22.63 -16.59 19.99
CA MET A 109 24.08 -16.41 19.71
C MET A 109 24.34 -15.61 18.40
N HIS A 110 25.51 -14.97 18.33
CA HIS A 110 25.95 -13.88 17.44
C HIS A 110 26.31 -14.29 15.96
N PRO A 111 26.75 -13.39 15.05
CA PRO A 111 26.02 -12.96 13.83
C PRO A 111 26.69 -13.36 12.48
N ILE A 112 25.91 -13.53 11.39
CA ILE A 112 26.44 -13.43 10.00
C ILE A 112 25.45 -12.70 9.07
N SER A 113 26.07 -11.93 8.17
CA SER A 113 25.63 -10.82 7.33
C SER A 113 24.58 -11.11 6.24
N SER A 114 23.78 -10.07 5.93
CA SER A 114 23.41 -9.67 4.55
C SER A 114 22.40 -8.50 4.45
N ASN A 115 22.24 -7.67 5.48
CA ASN A 115 21.48 -6.43 5.33
C ASN A 115 21.94 -5.38 6.34
N VAL A 116 22.52 -4.29 5.85
CA VAL A 116 23.06 -3.18 6.66
C VAL A 116 21.99 -2.59 7.60
N ASN A 117 20.73 -2.61 7.18
CA ASN A 117 19.59 -2.15 7.98
C ASN A 117 19.23 -3.11 9.13
N HIS A 118 19.43 -4.42 8.95
CA HIS A 118 19.11 -5.42 9.98
C HIS A 118 20.18 -5.48 11.06
N LEU A 119 21.45 -5.31 10.71
CA LEU A 119 22.52 -5.23 11.72
C LEU A 119 22.32 -4.00 12.62
N GLN A 120 22.02 -2.84 12.03
CA GLN A 120 21.72 -1.62 12.79
C GLN A 120 20.47 -1.74 13.66
N ALA A 121 19.41 -2.39 13.14
CA ALA A 121 18.21 -2.66 13.92
C ALA A 121 18.50 -3.62 15.08
N GLN A 122 19.29 -4.66 14.86
CA GLN A 122 19.73 -5.59 15.90
C GLN A 122 20.57 -4.89 16.97
N THR A 123 21.52 -4.04 16.57
CA THR A 123 22.34 -3.25 17.51
C THR A 123 21.44 -2.34 18.36
N ARG A 124 20.49 -1.63 17.74
CA ARG A 124 19.52 -0.79 18.46
C ARG A 124 18.59 -1.59 19.38
N LEU A 125 18.13 -2.77 18.96
CA LEU A 125 17.29 -3.64 19.79
C LEU A 125 18.08 -4.22 20.97
N SER A 126 19.37 -4.52 20.80
CA SER A 126 20.24 -4.97 21.90
C SER A 126 20.64 -3.84 22.85
N GLU A 127 20.65 -2.60 22.38
CA GLU A 127 20.85 -1.40 23.20
C GLU A 127 19.58 -0.99 23.97
N MET A 128 18.40 -1.48 23.55
CA MET A 128 17.15 -1.18 24.25
C MET A 128 17.07 -1.96 25.56
N PRO A 129 16.77 -1.29 26.69
CA PRO A 129 16.62 -1.96 27.96
C PRO A 129 15.43 -2.94 27.89
N LEU A 130 15.64 -4.16 28.39
CA LEU A 130 14.56 -5.12 28.58
C LEU A 130 13.52 -4.52 29.52
N PHE A 131 12.29 -4.37 29.02
CA PHE A 131 11.21 -3.75 29.76
C PHE A 131 10.33 -4.84 30.38
N GLU A 132 10.64 -5.20 31.63
CA GLU A 132 9.81 -6.14 32.41
C GLU A 132 8.56 -5.42 32.92
N CYS A 133 7.51 -5.43 32.11
CA CYS A 133 6.23 -4.83 32.46
C CYS A 133 5.16 -5.89 32.59
N SER A 134 4.64 -6.06 33.81
CA SER A 134 3.56 -7.00 34.14
C SER A 134 2.23 -6.72 33.42
N VAL A 135 2.08 -5.53 32.83
CA VAL A 135 0.91 -5.14 32.03
C VAL A 135 1.11 -5.48 30.54
N CYS A 136 2.33 -5.32 30.01
CA CYS A 136 2.61 -5.53 28.59
C CYS A 136 2.86 -7.01 28.26
N GLU A 137 3.46 -7.75 29.19
CA GLU A 137 3.72 -9.17 29.08
C GLU A 137 3.23 -9.87 30.36
N PRO A 138 1.91 -10.11 30.45
CA PRO A 138 1.35 -10.72 31.64
C PRO A 138 1.81 -12.17 31.76
N THR A 139 2.21 -12.56 32.96
CA THR A 139 2.63 -13.93 33.27
C THR A 139 1.46 -14.92 33.36
N LYS A 140 0.22 -14.42 33.31
CA LYS A 140 -1.01 -15.22 33.33
C LYS A 140 -1.59 -15.33 31.92
N ILE A 141 -1.94 -16.56 31.53
CA ILE A 141 -2.43 -16.94 30.19
C ILE A 141 -3.72 -16.20 29.77
N GLU A 142 -4.50 -15.69 30.72
CA GLU A 142 -5.81 -15.04 30.47
C GLU A 142 -5.73 -13.53 30.22
N ALA A 143 -4.56 -12.91 30.33
CA ALA A 143 -4.42 -11.47 30.13
C ALA A 143 -3.92 -11.17 28.71
N THR A 144 -4.57 -10.20 28.05
CA THR A 144 -4.20 -9.74 26.70
C THR A 144 -2.78 -9.18 26.71
N SER A 145 -1.89 -9.78 25.94
CA SER A 145 -0.52 -9.32 25.80
C SER A 145 -0.45 -8.07 24.90
N LEU A 146 0.68 -7.37 24.95
CA LEU A 146 0.95 -6.26 24.02
C LEU A 146 0.92 -6.73 22.56
N ARG A 147 1.28 -8.00 22.29
CA ARG A 147 1.22 -8.58 20.94
C ARG A 147 -0.22 -8.71 20.46
N ASP A 148 -1.11 -9.22 21.33
CA ASP A 148 -2.54 -9.36 21.00
C ASP A 148 -3.17 -7.99 20.77
N PHE A 149 -2.81 -6.98 21.57
CA PHE A 149 -3.24 -5.60 21.35
C PHE A 149 -2.75 -5.06 20.00
N HIS A 150 -1.47 -5.29 19.66
CA HIS A 150 -0.88 -4.85 18.40
C HIS A 150 -1.56 -5.51 17.18
N GLU A 151 -1.83 -6.82 17.25
CA GLU A 151 -2.54 -7.56 16.20
C GLU A 151 -3.98 -7.06 16.04
N ALA A 152 -4.72 -6.89 17.15
CA ALA A 152 -6.06 -6.33 17.11
C ALA A 152 -6.10 -4.90 16.54
N LEU A 153 -5.09 -4.08 16.85
CA LEU A 153 -4.99 -2.72 16.33
C LEU A 153 -4.67 -2.71 14.83
N LEU A 154 -3.76 -3.58 14.37
CA LEU A 154 -3.48 -3.78 12.94
C LEU A 154 -4.75 -4.17 12.17
N ASP A 155 -5.50 -5.14 12.70
CA ASP A 155 -6.74 -5.59 12.08
C ASP A 155 -7.81 -4.49 12.06
N TYR A 156 -7.92 -3.71 13.13
CA TYR A 156 -8.77 -2.52 13.17
C TYR A 156 -8.41 -1.53 12.05
N LEU A 157 -7.12 -1.20 11.89
CA LEU A 157 -6.66 -0.26 10.87
C LEU A 157 -6.89 -0.77 9.45
N ARG A 158 -6.66 -2.07 9.21
CA ARG A 158 -6.92 -2.72 7.91
C ARG A 158 -8.41 -2.71 7.58
N ASN A 159 -9.26 -3.10 8.53
CA ASN A 159 -10.70 -3.07 8.36
C ASN A 159 -11.21 -1.65 8.10
N ARG A 160 -10.69 -0.65 8.81
CA ARG A 160 -11.01 0.76 8.57
C ARG A 160 -10.62 1.20 7.15
N ARG A 161 -9.42 0.83 6.69
CA ARG A 161 -8.97 1.14 5.31
C ARG A 161 -9.91 0.55 4.26
N ASN A 162 -10.42 -0.66 4.48
CA ASN A 162 -11.37 -1.32 3.59
C ASN A 162 -12.79 -0.73 3.67
N LEU A 163 -13.18 -0.19 4.82
CA LEU A 163 -14.50 0.38 5.08
C LEU A 163 -14.66 1.77 4.46
N TRP A 164 -13.61 2.60 4.48
CA TRP A 164 -13.66 3.99 4.02
C TRP A 164 -14.16 4.18 2.57
N PRO A 165 -13.71 3.40 1.57
CA PRO A 165 -14.24 3.48 0.22
C PRO A 165 -15.77 3.28 0.18
N ASN A 166 -16.28 2.29 0.90
CA ASN A 166 -17.71 1.98 0.98
C ASN A 166 -18.49 3.10 1.69
N ILE A 167 -17.94 3.64 2.77
CA ILE A 167 -18.53 4.77 3.51
C ILE A 167 -18.55 6.03 2.64
N SER A 168 -17.47 6.31 1.91
CA SER A 168 -17.35 7.51 1.09
C SER A 168 -18.30 7.55 -0.10
N ALA A 169 -18.86 6.39 -0.49
CA ALA A 169 -19.89 6.28 -1.52
C ALA A 169 -21.29 6.63 -0.99
N LEU A 170 -21.48 6.76 0.33
CA LEU A 170 -22.77 7.10 0.91
C LEU A 170 -23.03 8.62 0.82
N PRO A 171 -24.22 9.05 0.38
CA PRO A 171 -24.53 10.49 0.20
C PRO A 171 -24.60 11.27 1.52
N VAL A 172 -24.77 10.57 2.64
CA VAL A 172 -24.71 11.18 3.98
C VAL A 172 -23.30 11.70 4.27
N VAL A 173 -22.28 11.00 3.78
CA VAL A 173 -20.88 11.34 4.02
C VAL A 173 -20.46 12.53 3.17
N ASP A 174 -20.99 12.69 1.97
CA ASP A 174 -20.79 13.89 1.15
C ASP A 174 -21.30 15.14 1.89
N LYS A 175 -22.47 15.05 2.56
CA LYS A 175 -22.96 16.14 3.43
C LYS A 175 -22.06 16.36 4.65
N LEU A 176 -21.39 15.30 5.10
CA LEU A 176 -20.39 15.35 6.17
C LEU A 176 -19.03 15.86 5.69
N LEU A 177 -18.77 16.05 4.39
CA LEU A 177 -17.49 16.54 3.86
C LEU A 177 -17.62 17.94 3.23
N ASN A 178 -18.30 18.86 3.91
CA ASN A 178 -18.39 20.25 3.45
C ASN A 178 -17.15 21.06 3.82
N CYS A 179 -16.86 22.08 3.02
CA CYS A 179 -15.83 23.09 3.29
C CYS A 179 -15.98 23.67 4.71
N GLY A 180 -14.84 23.88 5.37
CA GLY A 180 -14.74 24.38 6.74
C GLY A 180 -14.92 23.32 7.82
N ARG A 181 -15.12 22.05 7.48
CA ARG A 181 -15.24 20.98 8.48
C ARG A 181 -13.90 20.55 9.05
N ILE A 182 -13.90 20.23 10.34
CA ILE A 182 -12.74 19.74 11.06
C ILE A 182 -12.59 18.23 10.81
N LEU A 183 -11.41 17.81 10.38
CA LEU A 183 -11.03 16.43 10.12
C LEU A 183 -9.86 16.04 11.03
N ILE A 184 -9.74 14.75 11.34
CA ILE A 184 -8.54 14.16 11.94
C ILE A 184 -7.83 13.37 10.85
N VAL A 185 -6.57 13.67 10.63
CA VAL A 185 -5.79 13.13 9.52
C VAL A 185 -4.46 12.58 10.02
N SER A 186 -4.04 11.47 9.42
CA SER A 186 -2.70 10.92 9.58
C SER A 186 -2.16 10.52 8.22
N SER A 187 -1.01 11.07 7.85
CA SER A 187 -0.32 10.78 6.59
C SER A 187 1.18 10.84 6.80
N ALA A 188 1.88 9.79 6.39
CA ALA A 188 3.33 9.73 6.44
C ALA A 188 3.97 10.71 5.43
N ARG A 189 3.37 10.89 4.24
CA ARG A 189 3.86 11.84 3.22
C ARG A 189 4.07 13.25 3.77
N TYR A 190 3.13 13.73 4.57
CA TYR A 190 3.17 15.09 5.16
C TYR A 190 3.64 15.10 6.62
N ASN A 191 4.09 13.96 7.14
CA ASN A 191 4.49 13.77 8.54
C ASN A 191 3.41 14.20 9.55
N LEU A 192 2.15 13.86 9.26
CA LEU A 192 0.99 14.14 10.09
C LEU A 192 0.61 12.90 10.90
N GLN A 193 0.57 13.04 12.23
CA GLN A 193 0.14 11.99 13.16
C GLN A 193 -1.09 12.48 13.94
N ASN A 194 -2.26 11.93 13.60
CA ASN A 194 -3.55 12.27 14.21
C ASN A 194 -3.77 13.80 14.41
N GLN A 195 -3.40 14.57 13.40
CA GLN A 195 -3.47 16.03 13.46
C GLN A 195 -4.90 16.49 13.13
N MET A 196 -5.37 17.54 13.81
CA MET A 196 -6.60 18.22 13.46
C MET A 196 -6.37 19.12 12.25
N VAL A 197 -7.24 19.05 11.25
CA VAL A 197 -7.07 19.75 9.97
C VAL A 197 -8.43 20.31 9.50
N ILE A 198 -8.46 21.41 8.76
CA ILE A 198 -9.70 22.02 8.27
C ILE A 198 -9.86 21.81 6.76
N LEU A 199 -10.94 21.16 6.34
CA LEU A 199 -11.24 20.89 4.94
C LEU A 199 -11.53 22.17 4.17
N LEU A 200 -10.84 22.39 3.05
CA LEU A 200 -11.09 23.52 2.17
C LEU A 200 -11.81 23.13 0.90
N LYS A 201 -11.33 22.07 0.24
CA LYS A 201 -11.88 21.63 -1.03
C LYS A 201 -11.70 20.12 -1.18
N GLU A 202 -12.73 19.48 -1.70
CA GLU A 202 -12.69 18.11 -2.17
C GLU A 202 -12.54 18.10 -3.69
N SER A 203 -11.64 17.28 -4.22
CA SER A 203 -11.46 17.05 -5.65
C SER A 203 -11.45 15.56 -5.95
N VAL A 204 -12.14 15.15 -7.01
CA VAL A 204 -12.17 13.76 -7.45
C VAL A 204 -11.28 13.62 -8.69
N VAL A 205 -10.24 12.79 -8.59
CA VAL A 205 -9.32 12.51 -9.70
C VAL A 205 -9.27 11.00 -9.90
N GLY A 206 -9.64 10.51 -11.09
CA GLY A 206 -9.62 9.07 -11.40
C GLY A 206 -10.53 8.21 -10.52
N GLY A 207 -11.62 8.77 -9.99
CA GLY A 207 -12.54 8.07 -9.07
C GLY A 207 -12.07 8.01 -7.61
N GLN A 208 -10.88 8.55 -7.30
CA GLN A 208 -10.38 8.70 -5.93
C GLN A 208 -10.62 10.13 -5.44
N LYS A 209 -11.05 10.26 -4.19
CA LYS A 209 -11.27 11.54 -3.52
C LYS A 209 -9.97 12.03 -2.90
N TYR A 210 -9.62 13.27 -3.21
CA TYR A 210 -8.49 14.00 -2.67
C TYR A 210 -8.97 15.26 -1.96
N PHE A 211 -8.30 15.61 -0.86
CA PHE A 211 -8.65 16.76 -0.06
C PHE A 211 -7.53 17.79 -0.06
N GLN A 212 -7.93 19.06 -0.16
CA GLN A 212 -7.10 20.22 0.14
C GLN A 212 -7.48 20.72 1.53
N VAL A 213 -6.49 20.80 2.41
CA VAL A 213 -6.75 20.89 3.87
C VAL A 213 -5.76 21.85 4.53
N PHE A 214 -6.22 22.59 5.54
CA PHE A 214 -5.42 23.48 6.36
C PHE A 214 -4.92 22.80 7.63
N VAL A 215 -3.60 22.63 7.74
CA VAL A 215 -2.95 22.06 8.91
C VAL A 215 -2.47 23.19 9.82
N PRO A 216 -2.92 23.26 11.07
CA PRO A 216 -2.32 24.16 12.06
C PRO A 216 -0.92 23.68 12.42
N CYS A 217 0.05 24.59 12.39
CA CYS A 217 1.46 24.32 12.70
C CYS A 217 2.01 25.37 13.67
N ASN A 218 3.04 24.97 14.41
CA ASN A 218 3.81 25.88 15.27
C ASN A 218 5.00 26.45 14.49
N GLU A 219 5.43 27.68 14.80
CA GLU A 219 6.58 28.35 14.17
C GLU A 219 7.87 27.51 14.20
N THR A 220 8.11 26.77 15.29
CA THR A 220 9.30 25.94 15.46
C THR A 220 9.29 24.66 14.64
N GLU A 221 8.10 24.16 14.25
CA GLU A 221 7.94 22.93 13.46
C GLU A 221 7.96 23.21 11.95
N TRP A 222 7.86 24.49 11.54
CA TRP A 222 7.69 24.90 10.16
C TRP A 222 9.00 25.36 9.52
N ASN A 223 9.73 24.41 8.92
CA ASN A 223 10.80 24.72 7.96
C ASN A 223 10.41 24.23 6.55
N ILE A 224 10.22 25.17 5.62
CA ILE A 224 9.76 24.89 4.24
C ILE A 224 10.73 23.94 3.52
N ASN A 225 12.03 24.10 3.72
CA ASN A 225 13.04 23.31 3.01
C ASN A 225 13.09 21.86 3.51
N ASP A 226 13.02 21.66 4.83
CA ASP A 226 13.05 20.32 5.42
C ASP A 226 11.81 19.51 5.05
N GLN A 227 10.65 20.16 4.94
CA GLN A 227 9.42 19.46 4.59
C GLN A 227 9.35 19.09 3.11
N LYS A 228 9.81 19.96 2.21
CA LYS A 228 9.93 19.62 0.78
C LYS A 228 10.90 18.45 0.59
N LYS A 229 12.03 18.48 1.29
CA LYS A 229 13.00 17.39 1.26
C LYS A 229 12.41 16.06 1.75
N LYS A 230 11.68 16.06 2.87
CA LYS A 230 11.00 14.85 3.38
C LYS A 230 9.91 14.34 2.43
N GLU A 231 9.19 15.25 1.77
CA GLU A 231 8.19 14.87 0.78
C GLU A 231 8.85 14.25 -0.46
N GLU A 232 9.95 14.81 -0.96
CA GLU A 232 10.76 14.24 -2.05
C GLU A 232 11.35 12.88 -1.67
N GLU A 233 11.88 12.75 -0.44
CA GLU A 233 12.35 11.47 0.10
C GLU A 233 11.23 10.42 0.09
N PHE A 234 10.03 10.77 0.53
CA PHE A 234 8.87 9.87 0.50
C PHE A 234 8.46 9.48 -0.92
N ILE A 235 8.48 10.42 -1.87
CA ILE A 235 8.15 10.16 -3.28
C ILE A 235 9.14 9.15 -3.89
N ASN A 236 10.41 9.20 -3.50
CA ASN A 236 11.46 8.31 -4.00
C ASN A 236 11.41 6.89 -3.42
N VAL A 237 10.62 6.63 -2.37
CA VAL A 237 10.46 5.29 -1.78
C VAL A 237 9.67 4.37 -2.73
N PRO A 238 10.05 3.09 -2.87
CA PRO A 238 9.24 2.10 -3.60
C PRO A 238 7.82 1.95 -3.02
N ALA A 239 6.88 1.47 -3.84
CA ALA A 239 5.46 1.41 -3.48
C ALA A 239 5.17 0.60 -2.19
N GLU A 240 5.86 -0.53 -2.00
CA GLU A 240 5.74 -1.34 -0.77
C GLU A 240 6.24 -0.57 0.47
N GLY A 241 7.35 0.16 0.33
CA GLY A 241 7.89 0.99 1.41
C GLY A 241 6.97 2.16 1.77
N LYS A 242 6.27 2.76 0.80
CA LYS A 242 5.27 3.80 1.04
C LYS A 242 4.09 3.29 1.87
N LEU A 243 3.58 2.10 1.54
CA LEU A 243 2.50 1.46 2.29
C LEU A 243 2.93 1.17 3.73
N TRP A 244 4.14 0.65 3.91
CA TRP A 244 4.71 0.39 5.24
C TRP A 244 4.82 1.67 6.08
N LEU A 245 5.34 2.76 5.50
CA LEU A 245 5.47 4.05 6.19
C LEU A 245 4.11 4.62 6.59
N GLU A 246 3.11 4.57 5.72
CA GLU A 246 1.75 5.03 6.03
C GLU A 246 1.09 4.17 7.12
N GLU A 247 1.23 2.84 7.06
CA GLU A 247 0.72 1.93 8.09
C GLU A 247 1.41 2.15 9.43
N SER A 248 2.74 2.26 9.43
CA SER A 248 3.54 2.56 10.62
C SER A 248 3.15 3.91 11.24
N ASN A 249 2.95 4.94 10.43
CA ASN A 249 2.54 6.26 10.91
C ASN A 249 1.14 6.24 11.55
N LEU A 250 0.21 5.49 10.97
CA LEU A 250 -1.14 5.30 11.54
C LEU A 250 -1.10 4.50 12.84
N LEU A 251 -0.28 3.44 12.91
CA LEU A 251 -0.05 2.64 14.12
C LEU A 251 0.51 3.52 15.24
N GLU A 252 1.58 4.27 14.97
CA GLU A 252 2.16 5.18 15.95
C GLU A 252 1.16 6.23 16.43
N GLY A 253 0.39 6.83 15.52
CA GLY A 253 -0.64 7.80 15.86
C GLY A 253 -1.71 7.20 16.76
N ALA A 254 -2.19 6.01 16.43
CA ALA A 254 -3.18 5.29 17.22
C ALA A 254 -2.65 4.88 18.61
N CYS A 255 -1.39 4.45 18.71
CA CYS A 255 -0.77 4.10 19.99
C CYS A 255 -0.53 5.33 20.88
N LYS A 256 -0.11 6.46 20.31
CA LYS A 256 0.19 7.69 21.07
C LYS A 256 -1.06 8.43 21.52
N PHE A 257 -2.08 8.53 20.67
CA PHE A 257 -3.23 9.41 20.89
C PHE A 257 -4.55 8.64 21.03
N GLY A 258 -4.58 7.36 20.68
CA GLY A 258 -5.79 6.57 20.51
C GLY A 258 -6.25 6.51 19.04
N PRO A 259 -7.13 5.55 18.69
CA PRO A 259 -7.54 5.29 17.30
C PRO A 259 -8.25 6.46 16.61
N GLU A 260 -8.92 7.31 17.40
CA GLU A 260 -9.61 8.54 16.95
C GLU A 260 -9.15 9.78 17.75
N GLY A 261 -8.09 9.64 18.55
CA GLY A 261 -7.60 10.74 19.36
C GLY A 261 -6.87 11.79 18.52
N VAL A 262 -6.85 13.03 19.00
CA VAL A 262 -6.18 14.15 18.35
C VAL A 262 -4.85 14.44 19.03
N ARG A 263 -3.81 14.70 18.24
CA ARG A 263 -2.54 15.24 18.73
C ARG A 263 -2.77 16.61 19.36
N ARG A 264 -2.51 16.71 20.67
CA ARG A 264 -2.60 17.98 21.41
C ARG A 264 -1.35 18.82 21.10
N SER A 265 -1.53 20.04 20.60
CA SER A 265 -0.45 21.02 20.57
C SER A 265 -0.32 21.66 21.95
N THR A 266 0.90 21.73 22.48
CA THR A 266 1.19 22.37 23.77
C THR A 266 1.40 23.89 23.64
N SER A 267 1.68 24.39 22.43
CA SER A 267 1.78 25.81 22.10
C SER A 267 0.59 26.28 21.26
N GLY A 268 0.26 27.58 21.37
CA GLY A 268 -0.75 28.23 20.54
C GLY A 268 -0.40 28.11 19.05
N TRP A 269 -1.40 27.88 18.21
CA TRP A 269 -1.21 27.80 16.76
C TRP A 269 -0.98 29.21 16.22
N SER A 270 0.22 29.48 15.73
CA SER A 270 0.56 30.78 15.14
C SER A 270 0.57 30.76 13.61
N MET A 271 0.60 29.57 12.98
CA MET A 271 0.65 29.44 11.52
C MET A 271 -0.23 28.31 10.99
N PHE A 272 -0.59 28.41 9.71
CA PHE A 272 -1.30 27.38 8.97
C PHE A 272 -0.52 26.98 7.72
N ARG A 273 -0.39 25.67 7.51
CA ARG A 273 0.14 25.06 6.30
C ARG A 273 -0.99 24.57 5.40
N MET A 274 -0.88 24.85 4.12
CA MET A 274 -1.70 24.21 3.09
C MET A 274 -1.11 22.86 2.68
N VAL A 275 -1.94 21.82 2.70
CA VAL A 275 -1.61 20.50 2.15
C VAL A 275 -2.56 20.21 0.99
N ASN A 276 -1.98 19.97 -0.18
CA ASN A 276 -2.69 19.65 -1.41
C ASN A 276 -2.55 18.16 -1.67
N GLU A 277 -3.64 17.47 -2.05
CA GLU A 277 -3.66 16.04 -2.42
C GLU A 277 -3.61 15.03 -1.26
N LEU A 278 -4.37 15.28 -0.20
CA LEU A 278 -4.53 14.26 0.85
C LEU A 278 -5.50 13.16 0.38
N PRO A 279 -5.11 11.87 0.34
CA PRO A 279 -6.01 10.79 -0.07
C PRO A 279 -7.04 10.47 1.01
N LEU A 280 -8.18 9.89 0.61
CA LEU A 280 -9.20 9.39 1.55
C LEU A 280 -8.64 8.41 2.60
N SER A 281 -7.62 7.63 2.26
CA SER A 281 -6.98 6.68 3.18
C SER A 281 -6.28 7.32 4.39
N ALA A 282 -5.93 8.61 4.29
CA ALA A 282 -5.31 9.37 5.37
C ALA A 282 -6.33 9.90 6.40
N LEU A 283 -7.63 9.79 6.12
CA LEU A 283 -8.68 10.24 7.00
C LEU A 283 -8.86 9.27 8.18
N VAL A 284 -8.74 9.81 9.39
CA VAL A 284 -8.95 9.06 10.64
C VAL A 284 -10.39 9.21 11.11
N ALA A 285 -10.89 10.45 11.18
CA ALA A 285 -12.25 10.75 11.62
C ALA A 285 -12.76 12.09 11.10
N ILE A 286 -14.09 12.25 11.06
CA ILE A 286 -14.77 13.49 10.67
C ILE A 286 -15.36 14.14 11.93
N GLY A 287 -14.98 15.39 12.19
CA GLY A 287 -15.49 16.17 13.31
C GLY A 287 -16.92 16.65 13.09
N LYS A 288 -17.66 16.83 14.20
CA LYS A 288 -19.04 17.33 14.18
C LYS A 288 -19.13 18.83 13.91
N LYS A 289 -18.09 19.60 14.26
CA LYS A 289 -18.06 21.06 14.12
C LYS A 289 -17.64 21.49 12.71
N GLN A 290 -18.28 22.53 12.21
CA GLN A 290 -17.97 23.17 10.94
C GLN A 290 -17.71 24.66 11.19
N LEU A 291 -16.58 25.15 10.67
CA LEU A 291 -16.22 26.56 10.66
C LEU A 291 -16.76 27.19 9.39
N LYS A 292 -17.27 28.42 9.49
CA LYS A 292 -17.66 29.20 8.31
C LYS A 292 -16.39 29.83 7.74
N ILE A 293 -15.97 29.38 6.56
CA ILE A 293 -14.76 29.83 5.88
C ILE A 293 -15.09 30.03 4.41
N ASP A 294 -14.66 31.15 3.83
CA ASP A 294 -14.64 31.32 2.37
C ASP A 294 -13.40 30.61 1.80
N ALA A 295 -13.57 29.36 1.40
CA ALA A 295 -12.46 28.57 0.88
C ALA A 295 -11.90 29.14 -0.44
N ALA A 296 -12.70 29.85 -1.24
CA ALA A 296 -12.26 30.36 -2.54
C ALA A 296 -11.31 31.55 -2.37
N GLU A 297 -11.65 32.49 -1.49
CA GLU A 297 -10.80 33.63 -1.15
C GLU A 297 -9.46 33.15 -0.57
N VAL A 298 -9.52 32.21 0.37
CA VAL A 298 -8.30 31.71 1.02
C VAL A 298 -7.41 30.92 0.05
N LEU A 299 -7.98 30.12 -0.85
CA LEU A 299 -7.21 29.44 -1.90
C LEU A 299 -6.58 30.43 -2.89
N ASN A 300 -7.26 31.53 -3.20
CA ASN A 300 -6.72 32.58 -4.06
C ASN A 300 -5.57 33.32 -3.38
N GLU A 301 -5.73 33.67 -2.09
CA GLU A 301 -4.66 34.32 -1.32
C GLU A 301 -3.43 33.41 -1.17
N ALA A 302 -3.64 32.11 -0.92
CA ALA A 302 -2.56 31.14 -0.86
C ALA A 302 -1.78 31.06 -2.19
N LYS A 303 -2.50 31.00 -3.33
CA LYS A 303 -1.87 31.03 -4.67
C LYS A 303 -1.12 32.33 -4.95
N LEU A 304 -1.65 33.46 -4.50
CA LEU A 304 -0.97 34.75 -4.64
C LEU A 304 0.35 34.77 -3.86
N ARG A 305 0.38 34.21 -2.65
CA ARG A 305 1.61 34.12 -1.83
C ARG A 305 2.67 33.18 -2.40
N GLU A 306 2.30 32.21 -3.24
CA GLU A 306 3.26 31.35 -3.94
C GLU A 306 4.03 32.10 -5.05
N LEU A 307 3.43 33.16 -5.61
CA LEU A 307 4.08 34.00 -6.62
C LEU A 307 5.23 34.80 -5.99
N PRO A 308 6.43 34.79 -6.60
CA PRO A 308 7.63 35.41 -6.02
C PRO A 308 7.48 36.91 -5.76
N ARG A 309 6.56 37.61 -6.45
CA ARG A 309 6.29 39.04 -6.25
C ARG A 309 5.59 39.39 -4.93
N PHE A 310 4.86 38.45 -4.32
CA PHE A 310 4.05 38.69 -3.11
C PHE A 310 4.63 38.05 -1.85
N ARG A 311 5.84 37.46 -1.90
CA ARG A 311 6.52 36.90 -0.72
C ARG A 311 6.94 37.95 0.31
N TYR A 312 7.01 39.22 -0.10
CA TYR A 312 7.30 40.37 0.75
C TYR A 312 6.08 41.31 0.75
N GLY A 313 5.06 40.96 1.52
CA GLY A 313 3.85 41.77 1.62
C GLY A 313 3.16 41.56 2.95
N ILE A 314 3.28 42.59 3.80
CA ILE A 314 2.61 42.82 5.10
C ILE A 314 3.37 42.25 6.30
N LEU A 315 4.20 43.13 6.88
CA LEU A 315 4.57 43.19 8.30
C LEU A 315 3.31 43.38 9.16
#